data_AF-A0A535JMJ7-F1
#
_entry.id   AF-A0A535JMJ7-F1
#
_cell.length_a   1.000
_cell.length_b   1.000
_cell.length_c   1.000
_cell.angle_alpha   90.00
_cell.angle_beta   90.00
_cell.angle_gamma   90.00
#
_symmetry.space_group_name_H-M   'P 1'
#
loop_
_entity.id
_entity.type
_entity.pdbx_description
1 polymer ?
#
loop_
_entity_poly.entity_id
_entity_poly.type
_entity_poly.pdbx_seq_one_letter_code
_entity_poly.pdbx_strand_id
1 'polypeptide(L)'
;MPGYTIETASSLSGPSGQPVTITGNALFGARFQNASTKNPNGTPSYTGSNDIKPTTPLIKEVKLVEDFERVLLWGVGLDHLACPKVSELAGPFRVVLDFPTPP
;
A
#
# COMPACT_ATOMS: atom_id res chain seq x y z
N MET A 1 -18.24 -6.99 3.27
CA MET A 1 -16.89 -7.10 2.66
C MET A 1 -15.96 -6.20 3.47
N PRO A 2 -14.73 -6.63 3.81
CA PRO A 2 -13.79 -5.75 4.53
C PRO A 2 -13.57 -4.45 3.76
N GLY A 3 -13.32 -3.35 4.47
CA GLY A 3 -13.09 -2.02 3.88
C GLY A 3 -11.78 -1.89 3.09
N TYR A 4 -11.09 -3.00 2.86
CA TYR A 4 -9.83 -3.07 2.12
C TYR A 4 -9.70 -4.39 1.35
N THR A 5 -8.85 -4.38 0.33
CA THR A 5 -8.41 -5.57 -0.42
C THR A 5 -6.90 -5.55 -0.58
N ILE A 6 -6.27 -6.74 -0.44
CA ILE A 6 -4.83 -6.94 -0.66
C ILE A 6 -4.68 -7.95 -1.79
N GLU A 7 -4.12 -7.52 -2.93
CA GLU A 7 -4.07 -8.34 -4.14
C GLU A 7 -2.72 -8.22 -4.83
N THR A 8 -2.26 -9.29 -5.47
CA THR A 8 -1.13 -9.23 -6.38
C THR A 8 -1.51 -8.42 -7.62
N ALA A 9 -0.58 -7.63 -8.15
CA ALA A 9 -0.80 -6.82 -9.34
C ALA A 9 0.33 -7.00 -10.35
N SER A 10 0.00 -6.91 -11.64
CA SER A 10 1.00 -6.80 -12.72
C SER A 10 1.39 -5.34 -12.98
N SER A 11 0.47 -4.42 -12.72
CA SER A 11 0.68 -2.97 -12.75
C SER A 11 -0.31 -2.28 -11.81
N LEU A 12 0.03 -1.08 -11.37
CA LEU A 12 -0.89 -0.20 -10.65
C LEU A 12 -0.91 1.15 -11.37
N SER A 13 -2.09 1.75 -11.48
CA SER A 13 -2.30 3.05 -12.09
C SER A 13 -2.84 4.04 -11.08
N GLY A 14 -2.39 5.29 -11.16
CA GLY A 14 -2.91 6.37 -10.34
C GLY A 14 -4.26 6.90 -10.85
N PRO A 15 -4.80 7.97 -10.25
CA PRO A 15 -6.11 8.53 -10.61
C PRO A 15 -6.25 8.93 -12.09
N SER A 16 -5.15 9.30 -12.75
CA SER A 16 -5.13 9.66 -14.17
C SER A 16 -5.16 8.45 -15.12
N GLY A 17 -5.22 7.23 -14.59
CA GLY A 17 -5.08 5.98 -15.33
C GLY A 17 -3.65 5.66 -15.76
N GLN A 18 -2.70 6.58 -15.55
CA GLN A 18 -1.30 6.36 -15.91
C GLN A 18 -0.63 5.36 -14.95
N PRO A 19 0.19 4.44 -15.47
CA PRO A 19 0.95 3.50 -14.63
C PRO A 19 1.86 4.24 -13.65
N VAL A 20 1.92 3.74 -12.41
CA VAL A 20 2.83 4.22 -11.37
C VAL A 20 3.95 3.20 -11.21
N THR A 21 5.19 3.64 -11.46
CA THR A 21 6.37 2.79 -11.28
C THR A 21 6.71 2.63 -9.79
N ILE A 22 6.89 1.38 -9.39
CA ILE A 22 7.26 0.94 -8.04
C ILE A 22 8.42 -0.05 -8.18
N THR A 23 9.47 0.13 -7.40
CA THR A 23 10.67 -0.71 -7.42
C THR A 23 10.35 -2.12 -6.95
N GLY A 24 10.84 -3.14 -7.66
CA GLY A 24 10.66 -4.56 -7.34
C GLY A 24 10.36 -5.38 -8.58
N ASN A 25 10.36 -6.71 -8.44
CA ASN A 25 10.00 -7.66 -9.50
C ASN A 25 8.62 -8.32 -9.27
N ALA A 26 8.01 -8.09 -8.11
CA ALA A 26 6.63 -8.47 -7.81
C ALA A 26 5.92 -7.31 -7.11
N LEU A 27 4.59 -7.27 -7.22
CA LEU A 27 3.79 -6.13 -6.76
C LEU A 27 2.50 -6.57 -6.08
N PHE A 28 2.18 -5.90 -4.97
CA PHE A 28 0.88 -5.96 -4.32
C PHE A 28 0.22 -4.58 -4.32
N GLY A 29 -1.11 -4.56 -4.45
CA GLY A 29 -1.95 -3.40 -4.15
C GLY A 29 -2.67 -3.60 -2.82
N ALA A 30 -2.54 -2.64 -1.92
CA ALA A 30 -3.33 -2.52 -0.70
C ALA A 30 -4.35 -1.39 -0.89
N ARG A 31 -5.56 -1.75 -1.31
CA ARG A 31 -6.65 -0.82 -1.61
C ARG A 31 -7.59 -0.69 -0.41
N PHE A 32 -7.92 0.53 -0.03
CA PHE A 32 -8.90 0.85 1.00
C PHE A 32 -10.02 1.68 0.39
N GLN A 33 -11.25 1.34 0.73
CA GLN A 33 -12.46 2.05 0.31
C GLN A 33 -12.92 2.98 1.42
N ASN A 34 -13.45 4.15 1.06
CA ASN A 34 -13.84 5.21 1.99
C ASN A 34 -12.68 5.70 2.89
N ALA A 35 -11.46 5.75 2.36
CA ALA A 35 -10.25 6.14 3.08
C ALA A 35 -9.47 7.24 2.34
N SER A 36 -8.67 8.02 3.08
CA SER A 36 -7.80 9.05 2.53
C SER A 36 -6.65 9.38 3.49
N THR A 37 -5.54 9.93 2.96
CA THR A 37 -4.48 10.55 3.77
C THR A 37 -4.85 11.93 4.31
N LYS A 38 -6.08 12.39 4.06
CA LYS A 38 -6.65 13.64 4.56
C LYS A 38 -7.87 13.38 5.45
N ASN A 39 -8.01 14.19 6.49
CA ASN A 39 -9.24 14.33 7.27
C ASN A 39 -10.31 15.10 6.45
N PRO A 40 -11.60 15.00 6.81
CA PRO A 40 -12.69 15.71 6.11
C PRO A 40 -12.53 17.24 6.09
N ASN A 41 -11.80 17.82 7.04
CA ASN A 41 -11.49 19.25 7.10
C ASN A 41 -10.25 19.65 6.25
N GLY A 42 -9.71 18.73 5.46
CA GLY A 42 -8.55 18.95 4.59
C GLY A 42 -7.18 18.84 5.27
N THR A 43 -7.12 18.69 6.59
CA THR A 43 -5.84 18.48 7.29
C THR A 43 -5.29 17.08 7.01
N PRO A 44 -3.96 16.87 6.99
CA PRO A 44 -3.40 15.53 6.83
C PRO A 44 -3.78 14.59 7.97
N SER A 45 -4.29 13.40 7.65
CA SER A 45 -4.44 12.28 8.60
C SER A 45 -3.19 11.39 8.61
N TYR A 46 -2.41 11.42 7.53
CA TYR A 46 -1.09 10.79 7.40
C TYR A 46 -0.05 11.85 7.03
N THR A 47 1.07 11.87 7.77
CA THR A 47 2.17 12.84 7.59
C THR A 47 3.50 12.18 7.25
N GLY A 48 3.50 10.87 7.00
CA GLY A 48 4.70 10.14 6.59
C GLY A 48 5.03 10.31 5.11
N SER A 49 6.06 9.61 4.64
CA SER A 49 6.44 9.65 3.22
C SER A 49 5.45 8.86 2.36
N ASN A 50 5.13 9.41 1.18
CA ASN A 50 4.33 8.72 0.16
C ASN A 50 5.16 7.80 -0.75
N ASP A 51 6.48 7.81 -0.60
CA ASP A 51 7.42 6.94 -1.29
C ASP A 51 8.49 6.49 -0.28
N ILE A 52 8.44 5.21 0.09
CA ILE A 52 9.25 4.62 1.14
C ILE A 52 10.10 3.52 0.50
N LYS A 53 11.42 3.69 0.50
CA LYS A 53 12.39 2.72 -0.02
C LYS A 53 13.25 2.19 1.13
N PRO A 54 12.81 1.15 1.85
CA PRO A 54 13.54 0.66 3.01
C PRO A 54 14.70 -0.23 2.59
N THR A 55 15.69 -0.43 3.46
CA THR A 55 16.85 -1.30 3.20
C THR A 55 16.59 -2.75 3.62
N THR A 56 15.42 -3.29 3.28
CA THR A 56 15.05 -4.69 3.59
C THR A 56 15.41 -5.61 2.42
N PRO A 57 15.64 -6.92 2.66
CA PRO A 57 15.94 -7.85 1.57
C PRO A 57 14.76 -8.01 0.62
N LEU A 58 13.52 -8.05 1.13
CA LEU A 58 12.32 -8.36 0.36
C LEU A 58 11.55 -7.12 -0.10
N ILE A 59 11.16 -6.21 0.80
CA ILE A 59 10.39 -5.01 0.45
C ILE A 59 11.33 -3.97 -0.16
N LYS A 60 11.09 -3.58 -1.41
CA LYS A 60 11.93 -2.62 -2.14
C LYS A 60 11.33 -1.22 -2.16
N GLU A 61 10.01 -1.12 -2.24
CA GLU A 61 9.31 0.17 -2.20
C GLU A 61 7.88 0.00 -1.68
N VAL A 62 7.44 0.96 -0.88
CA VAL A 62 6.03 1.15 -0.53
C VAL A 62 5.65 2.56 -0.97
N LYS A 63 4.67 2.67 -1.86
CA LYS A 63 4.34 3.93 -2.52
C LYS A 63 2.84 4.19 -2.52
N LEU A 64 2.44 5.43 -2.25
CA LEU A 64 1.08 5.88 -2.44
C LEU A 64 0.81 6.00 -3.95
N VAL A 65 -0.15 5.22 -4.44
CA VAL A 65 -0.54 5.17 -5.86
C VAL A 65 -1.77 6.02 -6.11
N GLU A 66 -2.76 5.94 -5.22
CA GLU A 66 -4.05 6.60 -5.35
C GLU A 66 -4.50 7.14 -3.99
N ASP A 67 -4.96 8.38 -3.96
CA ASP A 67 -5.72 8.98 -2.86
C ASP A 67 -6.71 9.97 -3.49
N PHE A 68 -7.74 9.43 -4.12
CA PHE A 68 -8.73 10.19 -4.88
C PHE A 68 -10.13 9.57 -4.68
N GLU A 69 -11.17 10.39 -4.63
CA GLU A 69 -12.57 9.94 -4.47
C GLU A 69 -12.80 8.93 -3.33
N ARG A 70 -12.03 9.06 -2.23
CA ARG A 70 -12.02 8.17 -1.06
C ARG A 70 -11.55 6.74 -1.35
N VAL A 71 -10.75 6.60 -2.39
CA VAL A 71 -10.04 5.38 -2.73
C VAL A 71 -8.57 5.61 -2.44
N LEU A 72 -8.06 4.86 -1.47
CA LEU A 72 -6.66 4.90 -1.06
C LEU A 72 -5.98 3.61 -1.52
N LEU A 73 -4.95 3.72 -2.35
CA LEU A 73 -4.18 2.58 -2.84
C LEU A 73 -2.70 2.80 -2.53
N TRP A 74 -2.14 1.87 -1.77
CA TRP A 74 -0.70 1.72 -1.62
C TRP A 74 -0.21 0.56 -2.47
N GLY A 75 0.90 0.76 -3.18
CA GLY A 75 1.61 -0.32 -3.85
C GLY A 75 2.81 -0.76 -3.04
N VAL A 76 3.05 -2.07 -2.98
CA VAL A 76 4.19 -2.69 -2.30
C VAL A 76 4.99 -3.48 -3.31
N GLY A 77 6.17 -2.98 -3.66
CA GLY A 77 7.10 -3.65 -4.56
C GLY A 77 8.06 -4.54 -3.80
N LEU A 78 8.21 -5.78 -4.28
CA LEU A 78 8.98 -6.84 -3.64
C LEU A 78 10.09 -7.34 -4.57
N ASP A 79 11.16 -7.85 -3.98
CA ASP A 79 12.25 -8.54 -4.68
C ASP A 79 11.76 -9.70 -5.55
N HIS A 80 10.87 -10.52 -4.98
CA HIS A 80 10.20 -11.65 -5.60
C HIS A 80 8.83 -11.83 -4.95
N LEU A 81 7.95 -12.60 -5.57
CA LEU A 81 6.60 -12.81 -5.04
C LEU A 81 6.68 -13.63 -3.74
N ALA A 82 6.24 -13.02 -2.64
CA ALA A 82 6.05 -13.68 -1.36
C ALA A 82 4.74 -13.16 -0.76
N CYS A 83 3.83 -14.07 -0.41
CA CYS A 83 2.53 -13.68 0.13
C CYS A 83 2.68 -13.20 1.58
N PRO A 84 2.10 -12.04 1.94
CA PRO A 84 2.12 -11.58 3.31
C PRO A 84 1.11 -12.36 4.16
N LYS A 85 1.39 -12.46 5.46
CA LYS A 85 0.34 -12.70 6.45
C LYS A 85 -0.37 -11.37 6.70
N VAL A 86 -1.68 -11.33 6.47
CA VAL A 86 -2.51 -10.15 6.73
C VAL A 86 -3.11 -10.24 8.13
N SER A 87 -3.02 -9.17 8.90
CA SER A 87 -3.67 -9.07 10.21
C SER A 87 -4.28 -7.68 10.44
N GLU A 88 -5.32 -7.64 11.27
CA GLU A 88 -5.96 -6.41 11.70
C GLU A 88 -5.66 -6.15 13.17
N LEU A 89 -5.26 -4.92 13.49
CA LEU A 89 -5.08 -4.45 14.86
C LEU A 89 -6.19 -3.46 15.20
N ALA A 90 -6.62 -3.43 16.46
CA ALA A 90 -7.58 -2.47 16.98
C ALA A 90 -6.91 -1.46 17.92
N GLY A 91 -7.54 -0.29 18.10
CA GLY A 91 -7.11 0.76 19.03
C GLY A 91 -5.72 1.37 18.76
N PRO A 92 -5.43 1.98 17.59
CA PRO A 92 -6.32 2.28 16.45
C PRO A 92 -6.37 1.15 15.40
N PHE A 93 -7.39 1.19 14.53
CA PHE A 93 -7.55 0.25 13.42
C PHE A 93 -6.38 0.33 12.44
N ARG A 94 -5.73 -0.81 12.20
CA ARG A 94 -4.60 -0.94 11.26
C ARG A 94 -4.69 -2.26 10.52
N VAL A 95 -4.36 -2.24 9.23
CA VAL A 95 -4.09 -3.45 8.45
C VAL A 95 -2.58 -3.61 8.36
N VAL A 96 -2.07 -4.79 8.71
CA VAL A 96 -0.65 -5.11 8.69
C VAL A 96 -0.41 -6.22 7.67
N LEU A 97 0.49 -5.96 6.74
CA LEU A 97 1.01 -6.96 5.79
C LEU A 97 2.40 -7.36 6.29
N ASP A 98 2.49 -8.55 6.87
CA ASP A 98 3.75 -9.11 7.37
C ASP A 98 4.36 -10.03 6.32
N PHE A 99 5.49 -9.62 5.74
CA PHE A 99 6.18 -10.36 4.70
C PHE A 99 7.29 -11.23 5.30
N PRO A 100 7.50 -12.45 4.78
CA PRO A 100 8.52 -13.34 5.32
C PRO A 100 9.91 -12.71 5.19
N THR A 101 10.67 -12.74 6.27
CA THR A 101 12.08 -12.38 6.22
C THR A 101 12.87 -13.62 5.81
N PRO A 102 13.76 -13.56 4.81
CA PRO A 102 14.68 -14.66 4.53
C PRO A 102 15.47 -15.00 5.80
N PRO A 103 15.74 -16.29 6.08
CA PRO A 103 16.54 -16.72 7.22
C PRO A 103 17.98 -16.20 7.16
#